data_AF-B8Y6E0-F1
#
_entry.id   AF-B8Y6E0-F1
#
_cell.length_a   1.000
_cell.length_b   1.000
_cell.length_c   1.000
_cell.angle_alpha   90.00
_cell.angle_beta   90.00
_cell.angle_gamma   90.00
#
_symmetry.space_group_name_H-M   'P 1'
#
loop_
_entity.id
_entity.type
_entity.pdbx_description
1 polymer ?
#
loop_
_entity_poly.entity_id
_entity_poly.type
_entity_poly.pdbx_seq_one_letter_code
_entity_poly.pdbx_strand_id
1 'polypeptide(L)' 'STSNRNFEGRQGAGGRTHLVSPAMAAAAAVTGHFIDVRELIQGSAA' A
#
# COMPACT_ATOMS: atom_id res chain seq x y z
N SER A 1 -4.87 1.50 -0.12
CA SER A 1 -6.25 0.99 -0.32
C SER A 1 -6.31 0.24 -1.63
N THR A 2 -7.02 -0.88 -1.66
CA THR A 2 -7.28 -1.68 -2.88
C THR A 2 -8.61 -1.32 -3.55
N SER A 3 -9.26 -0.24 -3.10
CA SER A 3 -10.41 0.36 -3.76
C SER A 3 -10.00 1.11 -5.04
N ASN A 4 -10.99 1.60 -5.78
CA ASN A 4 -10.80 2.40 -6.99
C ASN A 4 -11.04 3.91 -6.78
N ARG A 5 -11.12 4.37 -5.51
CA ARG A 5 -11.38 5.79 -5.18
C ARG A 5 -10.54 6.26 -4.00
N ASN A 6 -9.92 7.44 -4.13
CA ASN A 6 -9.07 8.06 -3.12
C ASN A 6 -9.30 9.58 -2.91
N PHE A 7 -10.46 10.10 -3.32
CA PHE A 7 -10.82 11.48 -3.07
C PHE A 7 -10.89 11.79 -1.55
N GLU A 8 -10.66 13.05 -1.20
CA GLU A 8 -10.66 13.55 0.17
C GLU A 8 -11.98 13.21 0.91
N GLY A 9 -11.89 12.93 2.21
CA GLY A 9 -13.04 12.62 3.06
C GLY A 9 -13.57 11.19 2.93
N ARG A 10 -13.14 10.42 1.91
CA ARG A 10 -13.63 9.04 1.69
C ARG A 10 -13.33 8.10 2.87
N GLN A 11 -12.14 8.20 3.45
CA GLN A 11 -11.66 7.32 4.53
C GLN A 11 -11.57 8.08 5.87
N GLY A 12 -12.12 9.29 5.94
CA GLY A 12 -11.98 10.20 7.07
C GLY A 12 -11.42 11.57 6.67
N ALA A 13 -11.69 12.58 7.50
CA ALA A 13 -11.21 13.95 7.31
C ALA A 13 -9.68 14.02 7.42
N GLY A 14 -9.04 14.77 6.51
CA GLY A 14 -7.57 14.90 6.46
C GLY A 14 -6.81 13.64 6.03
N GLY A 15 -7.51 12.55 5.72
CA GLY A 15 -6.92 11.28 5.32
C GLY A 15 -6.36 11.33 3.90
N ARG A 16 -5.10 10.90 3.73
CA ARG A 16 -4.50 10.66 2.41
C ARG A 16 -4.53 9.17 2.10
N THR A 17 -5.16 8.81 0.99
CA THR A 17 -5.28 7.39 0.58
C THR A 17 -4.54 7.16 -0.72
N HIS A 18 -3.63 6.17 -0.74
CA HIS A 18 -3.01 5.69 -1.97
C HIS A 18 -3.78 4.49 -2.51
N LEU A 19 -4.00 4.46 -3.83
CA LEU A 19 -4.57 3.30 -4.52
C LEU A 19 -3.44 2.39 -4.96
N VAL A 20 -3.53 1.13 -4.57
CA VAL A 20 -2.48 0.12 -4.80
C VAL A 20 -3.11 -1.25 -5.00
N SER A 21 -2.36 -2.18 -5.60
CA SER A 21 -2.78 -3.58 -5.71
C SER A 21 -2.88 -4.25 -4.32
N PRO A 22 -3.60 -5.39 -4.18
CA PRO A 22 -3.63 -6.16 -2.94
C PRO A 22 -2.26 -6.56 -2.42
N ALA A 23 -1.34 -6.96 -3.31
CA ALA A 23 0.02 -7.35 -2.94
C ALA A 23 0.80 -6.17 -2.33
N MET A 24 0.70 -4.98 -2.93
CA MET A 24 1.33 -3.76 -2.42
C MET A 24 0.72 -3.29 -1.08
N ALA A 25 -0.61 -3.42 -0.93
CA ALA A 25 -1.27 -3.08 0.32
C ALA A 25 -0.79 -3.98 1.47
N ALA A 26 -0.67 -5.29 1.23
CA ALA A 26 -0.14 -6.24 2.21
C ALA A 26 1.33 -5.95 2.54
N ALA A 27 2.15 -5.68 1.52
CA ALA A 27 3.55 -5.31 1.70
C ALA A 27 3.71 -4.10 2.65
N ALA A 28 3.04 -3.00 2.36
CA ALA A 28 3.11 -1.79 3.17
C ALA A 28 2.51 -1.98 4.58
N ALA A 29 1.52 -2.85 4.74
CA ALA A 29 0.93 -3.16 6.04
C ALA A 29 1.90 -3.95 6.93
N VAL A 30 2.68 -4.87 6.35
CA VAL A 30 3.67 -5.67 7.08
C VAL A 30 4.91 -4.84 7.43
N THR A 31 5.38 -3.97 6.52
CA THR A 31 6.58 -3.15 6.75
C THR A 31 6.33 -1.84 7.48
N GLY A 32 5.07 -1.37 7.55
CA GLY A 32 4.70 -0.11 8.21
C GLY A 32 5.00 1.15 7.40
N HIS A 33 5.44 1.00 6.15
CA HIS A 33 5.67 2.10 5.20
C HIS A 33 5.59 1.60 3.75
N PHE A 34 5.53 2.50 2.77
CA PHE A 34 5.57 2.08 1.37
C PHE A 34 6.94 1.47 1.03
N ILE A 35 6.89 0.35 0.32
CA ILE A 35 8.02 -0.36 -0.29
C ILE A 35 7.58 -0.91 -1.65
N ASP A 36 8.51 -1.34 -2.48
CA ASP A 36 8.18 -2.20 -3.62
C ASP A 36 7.89 -3.63 -3.14
N VAL A 37 6.73 -4.19 -3.50
CA VAL A 37 6.35 -5.56 -3.11
C VAL A 37 7.34 -6.62 -3.58
N ARG A 38 8.11 -6.36 -4.63
CA ARG A 38 9.14 -7.27 -5.14
C ARG A 38 10.27 -7.47 -4.13
N GLU A 39 10.58 -6.48 -3.30
CA GLU A 39 11.59 -6.59 -2.24
C GLU A 39 11.19 -7.63 -1.18
N LEU A 40 9.90 -7.81 -0.92
CA LEU A 40 9.38 -8.84 -0.01
C LEU A 40 9.26 -10.22 -0.67
N ILE A 41 8.83 -10.29 -1.93
CA ILE A 41 8.55 -11.57 -2.61
C ILE A 41 9.84 -12.23 -3.12
N GLN A 42 10.80 -11.43 -3.60
CA GLN A 42 12.02 -11.97 -4.19
C GLN A 42 13.11 -12.26 -3.17
N GLY A 43 12.80 -12.16 -1.86
CA GLY A 43 13.63 -12.56 -0.73
C GLY A 43 15.13 -12.56 -1.03
N SER A 44 15.79 -11.40 -0.95
CA SER A 44 17.24 -11.26 -1.08
C SER A 44 17.85 -12.16 -2.18
N ALA A 45 17.80 -11.70 -3.44
CA ALA A 45 18.86 -12.09 -4.37
C ALA A 45 20.17 -11.45 -3.87
N ALA A 46 20.82 -12.15 -2.93
CA ALA A 46 22.25 -12.01 -2.66
C ALA A 46 23.02 -12.85 -3.68
#